data_AF-A0A218WCJ5-F1
#
_entry.id   AF-A0A218WCJ5-F1
#
_cell.length_a   1.000
_cell.length_b   1.000
_cell.length_c   1.000
_cell.angle_alpha   90.00
_cell.angle_beta   90.00
_cell.angle_gamma   90.00
#
_symmetry.space_group_name_H-M   'P 1'
#
loop_
_entity.id
_entity.type
_entity.pdbx_description
1 polymer ?
#
loop_
_entity_poly.entity_id
_entity_poly.type
_entity_poly.pdbx_seq_one_letter_code
_entity_poly.pdbx_strand_id
1 'polypeptide(L)'
;MSSSSSSATDVFENGKYETIPKNVDSTGGNPDGLPVLPPEPLLIVSPMEEGEFPVLILLHGYMLLNSFYSELLQHIASHCFIVVAPQLSLLLRRSQNGQLYTCRGKDCTEDIRSAGAVTDWLRGGLSAALPSQVTPNLAKLALSGHSRGGKTAFALALGMLSITTSIPFRALIGIDPVDGSEGSQTPPPVLTYKTQSFDLEMPVMVIGAGLSEVKKCCMVPPCAANGVNHKEFFNECKPPACHFVAKDYGHMDMLDDKTPGLRGILADCICKNGKSREPMRKFVGGIVVASLRAYLGGDSTDLITVRDTPEIAPVELSAIEFLS
;
A
#
# COMPACT_ATOMS: atom_id res chain seq x y z
N MET A 1 -20.78 -5.96 -29.07
CA MET A 1 -19.98 -5.85 -27.83
C MET A 1 -18.55 -5.65 -28.26
N SER A 2 -18.10 -4.39 -28.34
CA SER A 2 -16.73 -4.07 -28.73
C SER A 2 -15.86 -4.04 -27.46
N SER A 3 -14.93 -4.97 -27.35
CA SER A 3 -13.83 -4.87 -26.40
C SER A 3 -12.94 -3.69 -26.83
N SER A 4 -13.04 -2.56 -26.14
CA SER A 4 -12.06 -1.49 -26.28
C SER A 4 -10.75 -1.98 -25.66
N SER A 5 -9.71 -2.20 -26.46
CA SER A 5 -8.37 -2.41 -25.92
C SER A 5 -7.92 -1.11 -25.26
N SER A 6 -7.80 -1.10 -23.93
CA SER A 6 -7.10 -0.01 -23.24
C SER A 6 -5.64 -0.05 -23.68
N SER A 7 -5.14 1.05 -24.23
CA SER A 7 -3.71 1.23 -24.43
C SER A 7 -3.02 1.28 -23.07
N ALA A 8 -1.86 0.63 -22.89
CA ALA A 8 -1.14 0.57 -21.62
C ALA A 8 -0.74 1.94 -21.02
N THR A 9 -0.82 3.03 -21.80
CA THR A 9 -0.67 4.40 -21.29
C THR A 9 -1.82 4.84 -20.37
N ASP A 10 -2.97 4.16 -20.43
CA ASP A 10 -4.18 4.51 -19.66
C ASP A 10 -4.00 4.30 -18.15
N VAL A 11 -3.20 3.32 -17.72
CA VAL A 11 -3.06 3.03 -16.28
C VAL A 11 -2.34 4.14 -15.50
N PHE A 12 -1.52 4.96 -16.16
CA PHE A 12 -0.76 6.04 -15.50
C PHE A 12 -1.52 7.37 -15.40
N GLU A 13 -2.69 7.46 -16.03
CA GLU A 13 -3.61 8.59 -15.87
C GLU A 13 -4.78 8.16 -14.99
N ASN A 14 -5.62 9.12 -14.57
CA ASN A 14 -6.84 8.77 -13.86
C ASN A 14 -7.74 7.90 -14.74
N GLY A 15 -8.28 6.84 -14.15
CA GLY A 15 -9.26 5.97 -14.79
C GLY A 15 -10.62 6.63 -14.97
N LYS A 16 -11.54 5.86 -15.57
CA LYS A 16 -12.84 6.36 -16.03
C LYS A 16 -13.87 6.61 -14.93
N TYR A 17 -13.68 6.10 -13.71
CA TYR A 17 -14.66 6.21 -12.63
C TYR A 17 -14.43 7.46 -11.81
N GLU A 18 -15.50 8.21 -11.54
CA GLU A 18 -15.47 9.22 -10.50
C GLU A 18 -15.35 8.56 -9.12
N THR A 19 -14.53 9.13 -8.24
CA THR A 19 -14.23 8.52 -6.94
C THR A 19 -14.70 9.38 -5.79
N ILE A 20 -15.20 8.74 -4.73
CA ILE A 20 -15.61 9.41 -3.50
C ILE A 20 -14.72 8.99 -2.32
N PRO A 21 -13.90 9.90 -1.76
CA PRO A 21 -13.20 9.65 -0.51
C PRO A 21 -14.16 9.82 0.68
N LYS A 22 -14.13 8.88 1.61
CA LYS A 22 -14.96 8.86 2.83
C LYS A 22 -14.14 8.46 4.04
N ASN A 23 -14.20 9.28 5.09
CA ASN A 23 -13.66 8.92 6.40
C ASN A 23 -14.67 8.09 7.18
N VAL A 24 -14.21 7.03 7.86
CA VAL A 24 -15.00 6.17 8.73
C VAL A 24 -14.34 6.12 10.10
N ASP A 25 -15.04 6.59 11.13
CA ASP A 25 -14.51 6.68 12.49
C ASP A 25 -14.55 5.33 13.24
N SER A 26 -13.62 5.15 14.19
CA SER A 26 -13.45 3.91 14.96
C SER A 26 -14.04 3.93 16.37
N THR A 27 -14.87 4.90 16.74
CA THR A 27 -15.37 5.06 18.13
C THR A 27 -16.87 5.26 18.23
N GLY A 28 -17.54 4.41 19.01
CA GLY A 28 -18.95 4.59 19.40
C GLY A 28 -19.74 3.28 19.50
N GLY A 29 -19.45 2.44 20.49
CA GLY A 29 -20.36 1.34 20.82
C GLY A 29 -21.64 1.90 21.45
N ASN A 30 -22.80 1.65 20.84
CA ASN A 30 -24.08 1.72 21.52
C ASN A 30 -24.88 0.44 21.21
N PRO A 31 -25.60 -0.14 22.19
CA PRO A 31 -26.24 -1.43 22.03
C PRO A 31 -27.63 -1.24 21.46
N ASP A 32 -27.76 -1.00 20.15
CA ASP A 32 -29.02 -1.16 19.40
C ASP A 32 -28.75 -1.00 17.89
N GLY A 33 -28.50 -2.12 17.20
CA GLY A 33 -28.74 -2.26 15.75
C GLY A 33 -27.91 -1.44 14.74
N LEU A 34 -26.84 -0.75 15.13
CA LEU A 34 -25.97 0.05 14.24
C LEU A 34 -24.84 -0.77 13.58
N PRO A 35 -24.31 -0.34 12.41
CA PRO A 35 -23.29 -1.07 11.66
C PRO A 35 -22.01 -1.28 12.49
N VAL A 36 -21.37 -2.44 12.29
CA VAL A 36 -20.13 -2.82 12.97
C VAL A 36 -19.06 -1.76 12.70
N LEU A 37 -18.55 -1.09 13.74
CA LEU A 37 -17.50 -0.08 13.59
C LEU A 37 -16.14 -0.69 13.26
N PRO A 38 -15.29 -0.02 12.46
CA PRO A 38 -13.95 -0.51 12.16
C PRO A 38 -13.03 -0.39 13.38
N PRO A 39 -12.04 -1.28 13.53
CA PRO A 39 -11.11 -1.26 14.66
C PRO A 39 -10.12 -0.07 14.61
N GLU A 40 -9.90 0.48 13.42
CA GLU A 40 -9.10 1.69 13.18
C GLU A 40 -9.88 2.68 12.32
N PRO A 41 -9.64 4.00 12.44
CA PRO A 41 -10.23 4.97 11.53
C PRO A 41 -9.79 4.65 10.09
N LEU A 42 -10.70 4.72 9.14
CA LEU A 42 -10.43 4.38 7.74
C LEU A 42 -10.63 5.59 6.85
N LEU A 43 -9.77 5.71 5.84
CA LEU A 43 -10.06 6.47 4.63
C LEU A 43 -10.41 5.47 3.55
N ILE A 44 -11.65 5.47 3.08
CA ILE A 44 -12.13 4.59 2.02
C ILE A 44 -12.34 5.43 0.77
N VAL A 45 -11.80 4.98 -0.36
CA VAL A 45 -12.05 5.58 -1.67
C VAL A 45 -12.70 4.53 -2.54
N SER A 46 -13.86 4.85 -3.11
CA SER A 46 -14.60 3.94 -4.00
C SER A 46 -15.08 4.65 -5.26
N PRO A 47 -15.38 3.91 -6.33
CA PRO A 47 -16.15 4.41 -7.46
C PRO A 47 -17.53 4.91 -7.01
N MET A 48 -18.14 5.80 -7.79
CA MET A 48 -19.51 6.28 -7.57
C MET A 48 -20.56 5.49 -8.35
N GLU A 49 -20.16 4.88 -9.46
CA GLU A 49 -21.01 4.10 -10.34
C GLU A 49 -21.43 2.76 -9.70
N GLU A 50 -22.60 2.26 -10.12
CA GLU A 50 -23.09 0.95 -9.73
C GLU A 50 -22.16 -0.15 -10.23
N GLY A 51 -21.82 -1.10 -9.36
CA GLY A 51 -21.00 -2.23 -9.73
C GLY A 51 -20.45 -3.02 -8.55
N GLU A 52 -19.84 -4.16 -8.90
CA GLU A 52 -19.07 -4.98 -7.97
C GLU A 52 -17.57 -4.75 -8.24
N PHE A 53 -16.81 -4.42 -7.20
CA PHE A 53 -15.42 -3.97 -7.35
C PHE A 53 -14.47 -4.76 -6.44
N PRO A 54 -13.29 -5.21 -6.93
CA PRO A 54 -12.23 -5.74 -6.09
C PRO A 54 -11.77 -4.74 -5.03
N VAL A 55 -11.20 -5.25 -3.94
CA VAL A 55 -10.80 -4.44 -2.77
C VAL A 55 -9.29 -4.46 -2.60
N LEU A 56 -8.68 -3.30 -2.39
CA LEU A 56 -7.29 -3.12 -2.00
C LEU A 56 -7.22 -2.53 -0.59
N ILE A 57 -6.47 -3.16 0.31
CA ILE A 57 -6.05 -2.51 1.56
C ILE A 57 -4.69 -1.83 1.31
N LEU A 58 -4.54 -0.55 1.62
CA LEU A 58 -3.26 0.18 1.52
C LEU A 58 -2.80 0.70 2.88
N LEU A 59 -1.69 0.17 3.39
CA LEU A 59 -1.11 0.53 4.68
C LEU A 59 -0.06 1.64 4.54
N HIS A 60 -0.23 2.74 5.28
CA HIS A 60 0.69 3.88 5.22
C HIS A 60 2.06 3.59 5.89
N GLY A 61 3.06 4.42 5.57
CA GLY A 61 4.39 4.33 6.19
C GLY A 61 4.46 4.84 7.64
N TYR A 62 5.63 4.67 8.27
CA TYR A 62 5.84 5.07 9.66
C TYR A 62 5.64 6.57 9.88
N MET A 63 4.85 6.95 10.90
CA MET A 63 4.51 8.33 11.24
C MET A 63 3.75 9.14 10.18
N LEU A 64 3.28 8.49 9.11
CA LEU A 64 2.47 9.11 8.07
C LEU A 64 0.97 8.98 8.36
N LEU A 65 0.18 9.80 7.67
CA LEU A 65 -1.28 9.71 7.68
C LEU A 65 -1.75 8.92 6.46
N ASN A 66 -2.86 8.20 6.58
CA ASN A 66 -3.51 7.59 5.41
C ASN A 66 -3.93 8.66 4.39
N SER A 67 -4.29 9.86 4.85
CA SER A 67 -4.67 11.00 4.01
C SER A 67 -3.51 11.60 3.21
N PHE A 68 -2.26 11.26 3.49
CA PHE A 68 -1.11 11.69 2.67
C PHE A 68 -0.97 10.89 1.37
N TYR A 69 -1.83 9.91 1.15
CA TYR A 69 -1.89 9.09 -0.05
C TYR A 69 -3.15 9.38 -0.87
N SER A 70 -3.92 10.42 -0.55
CA SER A 70 -5.27 10.60 -1.06
C SER A 70 -5.33 10.66 -2.60
N GLU A 71 -4.34 11.25 -3.24
CA GLU A 71 -4.24 11.31 -4.71
C GLU A 71 -3.93 9.93 -5.30
N LEU A 72 -3.05 9.15 -4.65
CA LEU A 72 -2.76 7.77 -5.05
C LEU A 72 -3.97 6.84 -4.86
N LEU A 73 -4.70 6.98 -3.74
CA LEU A 73 -5.89 6.18 -3.45
C LEU A 73 -7.00 6.45 -4.47
N GLN A 74 -7.19 7.72 -4.85
CA GLN A 74 -8.14 8.13 -5.89
C GLN A 74 -7.74 7.62 -7.27
N HIS A 75 -6.44 7.72 -7.62
CA HIS A 75 -5.92 7.12 -8.86
C HIS A 75 -6.34 5.66 -8.95
N ILE A 76 -5.99 4.85 -7.96
CA ILE A 76 -6.30 3.40 -7.98
C ILE A 76 -7.81 3.16 -8.04
N ALA A 77 -8.60 3.87 -7.23
CA ALA A 77 -10.04 3.69 -7.20
C ALA A 77 -10.73 4.04 -8.52
N SER A 78 -10.21 5.03 -9.26
CA SER A 78 -10.73 5.44 -10.57
C SER A 78 -10.60 4.35 -11.65
N HIS A 79 -9.84 3.27 -11.39
CA HIS A 79 -9.69 2.10 -12.28
C HIS A 79 -10.46 0.85 -11.81
N CYS A 80 -11.67 1.01 -11.27
CA CYS A 80 -12.55 -0.10 -10.80
C CYS A 80 -12.11 -0.77 -9.49
N PHE A 81 -11.55 -0.05 -8.53
CA PHE A 81 -11.15 -0.64 -7.25
C PHE A 81 -11.76 0.11 -6.06
N ILE A 82 -12.10 -0.61 -5.00
CA ILE A 82 -12.34 -0.01 -3.69
C ILE A 82 -11.01 -0.03 -2.94
N VAL A 83 -10.56 1.12 -2.44
CA VAL A 83 -9.33 1.21 -1.67
C VAL A 83 -9.65 1.56 -0.22
N VAL A 84 -9.20 0.71 0.70
CA VAL A 84 -9.36 0.88 2.15
C VAL A 84 -8.00 1.21 2.76
N ALA A 85 -7.84 2.42 3.25
CA ALA A 85 -6.60 2.89 3.87
C ALA A 85 -6.81 3.12 5.38
N PRO A 86 -6.49 2.13 6.24
CA PRO A 86 -6.59 2.30 7.67
C PRO A 86 -5.54 3.30 8.18
N GLN A 87 -5.94 4.13 9.14
CA GLN A 87 -5.01 4.94 9.92
C GLN A 87 -4.44 4.08 11.05
N LEU A 88 -3.34 3.37 10.75
CA LEU A 88 -2.61 2.60 11.75
C LEU A 88 -2.05 3.56 12.81
N SER A 89 -2.18 3.14 14.07
CA SER A 89 -2.12 4.03 15.23
C SER A 89 -0.88 4.94 15.27
N LEU A 90 -1.15 6.20 15.59
CA LEU A 90 -0.21 7.30 15.72
C LEU A 90 0.10 7.59 17.19
N LEU A 91 1.17 8.36 17.40
CA LEU A 91 1.82 8.81 18.64
C LEU A 91 0.94 9.14 19.87
N LEU A 92 -0.36 9.32 19.73
CA LEU A 92 -1.27 9.77 20.80
C LEU A 92 -2.67 9.17 20.57
N ARG A 93 -2.90 7.91 20.98
CA ARG A 93 -4.28 7.42 21.16
C ARG A 93 -4.62 7.55 22.65
N ARG A 94 -5.70 8.25 22.94
CA ARG A 94 -6.28 8.37 24.28
C ARG A 94 -7.04 7.07 24.53
N SER A 95 -6.60 6.28 25.51
CA SER A 95 -7.30 5.05 25.87
C SER A 95 -8.66 5.37 26.52
N GLN A 96 -9.59 4.40 26.54
CA GLN A 96 -10.93 4.54 27.14
C GLN A 96 -10.88 4.96 28.63
N ASN A 97 -9.76 4.73 29.30
CA ASN A 97 -9.46 5.13 30.67
C ASN A 97 -8.69 6.46 30.80
N GLY A 98 -8.59 7.26 29.74
CA GLY A 98 -7.99 8.60 29.78
C GLY A 98 -6.46 8.64 29.80
N GLN A 99 -5.79 7.49 29.80
CA GLN A 99 -4.33 7.40 29.71
C GLN A 99 -3.89 7.66 28.25
N LEU A 100 -3.01 8.66 28.04
CA LEU A 100 -2.29 8.81 26.78
C LEU A 100 -1.31 7.65 26.62
N TYR A 101 -1.43 6.85 25.57
CA TYR A 101 -0.35 5.94 25.20
C TYR A 101 0.69 6.59 24.30
N THR A 102 1.89 6.10 24.53
CA THR A 102 3.21 6.45 24.01
C THR A 102 3.35 6.23 22.50
N CYS A 103 4.34 6.90 21.94
CA CYS A 103 4.82 6.69 20.58
C CYS A 103 4.94 5.20 20.24
N ARG A 104 4.16 4.69 19.26
CA ARG A 104 4.48 3.38 18.64
C ARG A 104 5.90 3.51 18.09
N GLY A 105 6.82 2.82 18.76
CA GLY A 105 8.26 2.86 18.45
C GLY A 105 8.53 2.18 17.11
N LYS A 106 9.76 1.70 16.93
CA LYS A 106 10.16 1.00 15.70
C LYS A 106 9.43 -0.34 15.47
N ASP A 107 8.78 -0.88 16.48
CA ASP A 107 8.03 -2.14 16.45
C ASP A 107 6.69 -2.00 15.71
N CYS A 108 6.44 -2.86 14.71
CA CYS A 108 5.21 -2.90 13.92
C CYS A 108 4.24 -4.05 14.26
N THR A 109 4.46 -4.79 15.36
CA THR A 109 3.58 -5.86 15.87
C THR A 109 2.12 -5.43 15.93
N GLU A 110 1.87 -4.26 16.52
CA GLU A 110 0.52 -3.74 16.66
C GLU A 110 -0.07 -3.26 15.32
N ASP A 111 0.75 -2.90 14.35
CA ASP A 111 0.28 -2.52 13.01
C ASP A 111 -0.20 -3.76 12.27
N ILE A 112 0.49 -4.89 12.43
CA ILE A 112 0.10 -6.19 11.88
C ILE A 112 -1.24 -6.64 12.49
N ARG A 113 -1.39 -6.51 13.82
CA ARG A 113 -2.65 -6.81 14.52
C ARG A 113 -3.80 -5.93 14.03
N SER A 114 -3.58 -4.62 13.95
CA SER A 114 -4.58 -3.67 13.46
C SER A 114 -4.97 -3.98 12.00
N ALA A 115 -4.01 -4.25 11.12
CA ALA A 115 -4.27 -4.60 9.72
C ALA A 115 -5.05 -5.92 9.59
N GLY A 116 -4.73 -6.93 10.39
CA GLY A 116 -5.50 -8.18 10.47
C GLY A 116 -6.94 -7.95 10.92
N ALA A 117 -7.13 -7.17 11.99
CA ALA A 117 -8.47 -6.84 12.49
C ALA A 117 -9.30 -6.02 11.49
N VAL A 118 -8.69 -5.07 10.76
CA VAL A 118 -9.36 -4.33 9.68
C VAL A 118 -9.77 -5.29 8.57
N THR A 119 -8.91 -6.25 8.21
CA THR A 119 -9.22 -7.27 7.19
C THR A 119 -10.45 -8.09 7.57
N ASP A 120 -10.54 -8.55 8.82
CA ASP A 120 -11.70 -9.31 9.30
C ASP A 120 -12.98 -8.48 9.34
N TRP A 121 -12.86 -7.20 9.72
CA TRP A 121 -13.98 -6.26 9.75
C TRP A 121 -14.62 -6.07 8.36
N LEU A 122 -13.86 -6.20 7.26
CA LEU A 122 -14.39 -5.98 5.90
C LEU A 122 -15.62 -6.84 5.59
N ARG A 123 -15.70 -8.07 6.14
CA ARG A 123 -16.82 -9.00 5.88
C ARG A 123 -18.19 -8.47 6.26
N GLY A 124 -18.26 -7.71 7.36
CA GLY A 124 -19.52 -7.21 7.91
C GLY A 124 -19.67 -5.70 7.82
N GLY A 125 -18.56 -4.95 7.79
CA GLY A 125 -18.58 -3.50 7.89
C GLY A 125 -18.40 -2.75 6.58
N LEU A 126 -17.70 -3.32 5.58
CA LEU A 126 -17.31 -2.57 4.39
C LEU A 126 -18.53 -2.14 3.56
N SER A 127 -19.50 -3.02 3.31
CA SER A 127 -20.68 -2.68 2.51
C SER A 127 -21.50 -1.54 3.13
N ALA A 128 -21.61 -1.49 4.47
CA ALA A 128 -22.30 -0.40 5.16
C ALA A 128 -21.53 0.93 5.09
N ALA A 129 -20.22 0.89 4.84
CA ALA A 129 -19.39 2.05 4.68
C ALA A 129 -19.38 2.61 3.24
N LEU A 130 -19.86 1.87 2.25
CA LEU A 130 -19.84 2.23 0.83
C LEU A 130 -21.16 2.89 0.38
N PRO A 131 -21.18 3.57 -0.79
CA PRO A 131 -22.44 3.95 -1.45
C PRO A 131 -23.31 2.72 -1.71
N SER A 132 -24.64 2.87 -1.64
CA SER A 132 -25.58 1.74 -1.71
C SER A 132 -25.50 0.92 -3.00
N GLN A 133 -25.05 1.53 -4.09
CA GLN A 133 -24.89 0.91 -5.41
C GLN A 133 -23.53 0.23 -5.62
N VAL A 134 -22.61 0.35 -4.67
CA VAL A 134 -21.24 -0.17 -4.76
C VAL A 134 -21.13 -1.42 -3.90
N THR A 135 -20.78 -2.55 -4.51
CA THR A 135 -20.63 -3.83 -3.82
C THR A 135 -19.14 -4.26 -3.77
N PRO A 136 -18.58 -4.54 -2.58
CA PRO A 136 -17.20 -5.00 -2.47
C PRO A 136 -17.05 -6.49 -2.79
N ASN A 137 -16.15 -6.85 -3.70
CA ASN A 137 -15.77 -8.24 -3.99
C ASN A 137 -14.60 -8.68 -3.11
N LEU A 138 -14.91 -9.22 -1.93
CA LEU A 138 -13.89 -9.71 -0.98
C LEU A 138 -13.22 -11.02 -1.43
N ALA A 139 -13.73 -11.71 -2.46
CA ALA A 139 -13.02 -12.83 -3.07
C ALA A 139 -11.82 -12.36 -3.92
N LYS A 140 -11.78 -11.07 -4.26
CA LYS A 140 -10.68 -10.37 -4.93
C LYS A 140 -10.07 -9.30 -4.03
N LEU A 141 -9.62 -9.71 -2.84
CA LEU A 141 -8.95 -8.84 -1.88
C LEU A 141 -7.43 -8.84 -2.11
N ALA A 142 -6.84 -7.66 -2.25
CA ALA A 142 -5.39 -7.45 -2.29
C ALA A 142 -4.91 -6.68 -1.06
N LEU A 143 -3.64 -6.88 -0.71
CA LEU A 143 -2.96 -6.18 0.38
C LEU A 143 -1.78 -5.40 -0.17
N SER A 144 -1.64 -4.16 0.26
CA SER A 144 -0.54 -3.28 -0.11
C SER A 144 -0.08 -2.45 1.06
N GLY A 145 1.16 -1.97 1.00
CA GLY A 145 1.62 -0.96 1.93
C GLY A 145 2.91 -0.29 1.51
N HIS A 146 3.10 0.92 2.03
CA HIS A 146 4.28 1.73 1.80
C HIS A 146 5.26 1.67 2.97
N SER A 147 6.57 1.53 2.74
CA SER A 147 7.60 1.63 3.79
C SER A 147 7.36 0.59 4.91
N ARG A 148 7.24 1.03 6.16
CA ARG A 148 6.77 0.20 7.29
C ARG A 148 5.41 -0.44 7.03
N GLY A 149 4.49 0.24 6.33
CA GLY A 149 3.23 -0.34 5.89
C GLY A 149 3.43 -1.52 4.93
N GLY A 150 4.46 -1.45 4.07
CA GLY A 150 4.86 -2.55 3.20
C GLY A 150 5.40 -3.73 3.99
N LYS A 151 6.30 -3.49 4.97
CA LYS A 151 6.73 -4.50 5.94
C LYS A 151 5.54 -5.14 6.65
N THR A 152 4.60 -4.33 7.16
CA THR A 152 3.37 -4.82 7.82
C THR A 152 2.53 -5.68 6.88
N ALA A 153 2.40 -5.29 5.61
CA ALA A 153 1.68 -6.05 4.60
C ALA A 153 2.31 -7.43 4.36
N PHE A 154 3.64 -7.49 4.17
CA PHE A 154 4.36 -8.76 4.06
C PHE A 154 4.22 -9.62 5.32
N ALA A 155 4.40 -9.02 6.50
CA ALA A 155 4.30 -9.76 7.77
C ALA A 155 2.90 -10.38 7.97
N LEU A 156 1.85 -9.63 7.64
CA LEU A 156 0.48 -10.12 7.71
C LEU A 156 0.23 -11.23 6.69
N ALA A 157 0.67 -11.07 5.44
CA ALA A 157 0.50 -12.05 4.38
C ALA A 157 1.27 -13.37 4.67
N LEU A 158 2.40 -13.29 5.35
CA LEU A 158 3.20 -14.43 5.81
C LEU A 158 2.61 -15.13 7.06
N GLY A 159 1.49 -14.65 7.60
CA GLY A 159 0.87 -15.23 8.80
C GLY A 159 1.73 -15.06 10.06
N MET A 160 2.60 -14.04 10.10
CA MET A 160 3.44 -13.80 11.26
C MET A 160 2.60 -13.52 12.51
N LEU A 161 3.19 -13.78 13.69
CA LEU A 161 2.53 -13.63 14.99
C LEU A 161 1.28 -14.53 15.17
N SER A 162 1.15 -15.59 14.36
CA SER A 162 -0.02 -16.46 14.31
C SER A 162 -1.32 -15.71 14.01
N ILE A 163 -1.23 -14.58 13.30
CA ILE A 163 -2.38 -13.82 12.84
C ILE A 163 -2.84 -14.42 11.52
N THR A 164 -4.03 -15.00 11.53
CA THR A 164 -4.71 -15.46 10.32
C THR A 164 -5.91 -14.57 10.06
N THR A 165 -6.02 -14.03 8.85
CA THR A 165 -7.21 -13.30 8.44
C THR A 165 -8.27 -14.26 7.95
N SER A 166 -9.53 -13.93 8.22
CA SER A 166 -10.66 -14.72 7.76
C SER A 166 -10.82 -14.63 6.23
N ILE A 167 -10.41 -13.53 5.61
CA ILE A 167 -10.40 -13.36 4.15
C ILE A 167 -8.98 -13.62 3.62
N PRO A 168 -8.78 -14.51 2.62
CA PRO A 168 -7.48 -14.72 2.00
C PRO A 168 -7.13 -13.57 1.07
N PHE A 169 -5.86 -13.15 1.06
CA PHE A 169 -5.33 -12.20 0.08
C PHE A 169 -5.01 -12.91 -1.23
N ARG A 170 -5.35 -12.28 -2.36
CA ARG A 170 -5.13 -12.80 -3.72
C ARG A 170 -3.98 -12.10 -4.46
N ALA A 171 -3.45 -11.02 -3.88
CA ALA A 171 -2.29 -10.32 -4.36
C ALA A 171 -1.63 -9.55 -3.21
N LEU A 172 -0.31 -9.41 -3.26
CA LEU A 172 0.48 -8.61 -2.33
C LEU A 172 1.30 -7.56 -3.10
N ILE A 173 1.27 -6.30 -2.66
CA ILE A 173 2.02 -5.21 -3.28
C ILE A 173 2.85 -4.47 -2.24
N GLY A 174 4.18 -4.56 -2.32
CA GLY A 174 5.09 -3.79 -1.49
C GLY A 174 5.51 -2.50 -2.18
N ILE A 175 5.11 -1.34 -1.66
CA ILE A 175 5.57 -0.03 -2.15
C ILE A 175 6.75 0.41 -1.30
N ASP A 176 7.94 0.34 -1.88
CA ASP A 176 9.22 0.64 -1.25
C ASP A 176 9.32 0.10 0.20
N PRO A 177 9.08 -1.21 0.42
CA PRO A 177 8.97 -1.76 1.77
C PRO A 177 10.32 -1.69 2.51
N VAL A 178 10.25 -1.47 3.83
CA VAL A 178 11.45 -1.32 4.68
C VAL A 178 11.33 -2.14 5.95
N ASP A 179 12.27 -3.06 6.16
CA ASP A 179 12.28 -3.97 7.31
C ASP A 179 13.06 -3.43 8.52
N GLY A 180 13.61 -2.22 8.44
CA GLY A 180 14.22 -1.56 9.58
C GLY A 180 15.02 -0.31 9.25
N SER A 181 16.23 -0.21 9.81
CA SER A 181 17.18 0.89 9.57
C SER A 181 18.56 0.34 9.19
N GLU A 182 19.49 1.20 8.78
CA GLU A 182 20.88 0.83 8.40
C GLU A 182 21.49 -0.14 9.41
N GLY A 183 21.72 -1.39 8.98
CA GLY A 183 22.35 -2.45 9.78
C GLY A 183 21.45 -3.17 10.79
N SER A 184 20.14 -2.92 10.86
CA SER A 184 19.26 -3.59 11.82
C SER A 184 17.78 -3.66 11.39
N GLN A 185 17.19 -4.86 11.42
CA GLN A 185 15.74 -5.04 11.31
C GLN A 185 15.03 -4.49 12.55
N THR A 186 13.80 -4.01 12.35
CA THR A 186 12.92 -3.66 13.47
C THR A 186 12.00 -4.83 13.81
N PRO A 187 11.47 -4.93 15.05
CA PRO A 187 10.55 -6.01 15.37
C PRO A 187 9.17 -5.89 14.68
N PRO A 188 8.53 -7.02 14.33
CA PRO A 188 9.19 -8.31 14.09
C PRO A 188 10.04 -8.25 12.80
N PRO A 189 11.19 -8.94 12.75
CA PRO A 189 11.99 -9.05 11.52
C PRO A 189 11.23 -9.87 10.49
N VAL A 190 11.01 -9.31 9.29
CA VAL A 190 10.31 -10.00 8.20
C VAL A 190 11.29 -10.69 7.27
N LEU A 191 12.38 -10.03 6.91
CA LEU A 191 13.44 -10.57 6.08
C LEU A 191 14.16 -11.72 6.80
N THR A 192 14.43 -12.79 6.06
CA THR A 192 15.20 -13.96 6.53
C THR A 192 16.61 -14.00 5.93
N TYR A 193 16.87 -13.14 4.93
CA TYR A 193 18.08 -13.08 4.10
C TYR A 193 18.37 -14.37 3.34
N LYS A 194 17.33 -15.13 3.03
CA LYS A 194 17.38 -16.33 2.18
C LYS A 194 16.55 -16.09 0.94
N THR A 195 17.16 -16.21 -0.23
CA THR A 195 16.46 -16.11 -1.52
C THR A 195 15.25 -17.04 -1.56
N GLN A 196 14.11 -16.53 -2.05
CA GLN A 196 12.86 -17.30 -2.21
C GLN A 196 12.35 -17.97 -0.92
N SER A 197 12.60 -17.35 0.24
CA SER A 197 12.15 -17.84 1.55
C SER A 197 10.67 -17.61 1.83
N PHE A 198 10.06 -16.57 1.25
CA PHE A 198 8.69 -16.17 1.54
C PHE A 198 7.71 -17.19 0.98
N ASP A 199 6.96 -17.82 1.88
CA ASP A 199 5.94 -18.79 1.56
C ASP A 199 4.59 -18.10 1.43
N LEU A 200 4.39 -17.49 0.25
CA LEU A 200 3.22 -16.70 -0.10
C LEU A 200 2.43 -17.44 -1.18
N GLU A 201 1.14 -17.67 -0.94
CA GLU A 201 0.24 -18.38 -1.86
C GLU A 201 -0.37 -17.44 -2.94
N MET A 202 0.17 -16.24 -3.08
CA MET A 202 -0.34 -15.21 -3.99
C MET A 202 0.80 -14.51 -4.75
N PRO A 203 0.53 -13.96 -5.95
CA PRO A 203 1.51 -13.16 -6.68
C PRO A 203 1.92 -11.91 -5.90
N VAL A 204 3.19 -11.53 -6.06
CA VAL A 204 3.79 -10.37 -5.39
C VAL A 204 4.28 -9.33 -6.41
N MET A 205 3.98 -8.06 -6.16
CA MET A 205 4.62 -6.93 -6.82
C MET A 205 5.44 -6.15 -5.80
N VAL A 206 6.70 -5.88 -6.09
CA VAL A 206 7.53 -4.96 -5.30
C VAL A 206 7.84 -3.73 -6.16
N ILE A 207 7.65 -2.55 -5.60
CA ILE A 207 7.96 -1.28 -6.26
C ILE A 207 9.06 -0.62 -5.43
N GLY A 208 10.17 -0.23 -6.03
CA GLY A 208 11.28 0.45 -5.36
C GLY A 208 11.45 1.89 -5.80
N ALA A 209 12.03 2.71 -4.93
CA ALA A 209 12.48 4.06 -5.26
C ALA A 209 14.02 4.13 -5.24
N GLY A 210 14.65 4.50 -6.35
CA GLY A 210 16.10 4.42 -6.55
C GLY A 210 16.92 5.39 -5.68
N LEU A 211 16.30 6.42 -5.10
CA LEU A 211 16.94 7.34 -4.16
C LEU A 211 16.70 6.97 -2.69
N SER A 212 15.94 5.91 -2.39
CA SER A 212 15.57 5.50 -1.02
C SER A 212 16.76 5.08 -0.15
N GLU A 213 17.80 4.53 -0.78
CA GLU A 213 19.09 4.15 -0.17
C GLU A 213 20.04 5.35 0.00
N VAL A 214 19.74 6.49 -0.62
CA VAL A 214 20.65 7.64 -0.66
C VAL A 214 20.42 8.56 0.54
N LYS A 215 21.47 8.77 1.33
CA LYS A 215 21.46 9.75 2.44
C LYS A 215 21.18 11.15 1.89
N LYS A 216 20.15 11.83 2.43
CA LYS A 216 19.84 13.23 2.08
C LYS A 216 20.94 14.19 2.55
N CYS A 217 21.49 13.93 3.73
CA CYS A 217 22.55 14.70 4.36
C CYS A 217 23.35 13.77 5.31
N CYS A 218 24.61 14.11 5.61
CA CYS A 218 25.53 13.29 6.42
C CYS A 218 24.97 12.89 7.80
N MET A 219 24.03 13.66 8.36
CA MET A 219 23.45 13.42 9.69
C MET A 219 22.11 12.67 9.68
N VAL A 220 21.53 12.38 8.50
CA VAL A 220 20.24 11.69 8.39
C VAL A 220 20.47 10.33 7.74
N PRO A 221 20.15 9.21 8.42
CA PRO A 221 20.29 7.88 7.82
C PRO A 221 19.34 7.72 6.63
N PRO A 222 19.65 6.84 5.67
CA PRO A 222 18.78 6.58 4.54
C PRO A 222 17.49 5.93 5.02
N CYS A 223 16.39 6.22 4.34
CA CYS A 223 15.06 5.76 4.74
C CYS A 223 14.86 4.26 4.47
N ALA A 224 15.48 3.74 3.41
CA ALA A 224 15.50 2.32 3.08
C ALA A 224 16.95 1.88 2.89
N ALA A 225 17.66 1.65 3.99
CA ALA A 225 19.07 1.27 3.91
C ALA A 225 19.27 -0.06 3.15
N ASN A 226 20.41 -0.19 2.48
CA ASN A 226 20.81 -1.44 1.84
C ASN A 226 20.76 -2.59 2.86
N GLY A 227 20.22 -3.74 2.45
CA GLY A 227 20.01 -4.91 3.29
C GLY A 227 18.72 -4.89 4.10
N VAL A 228 17.84 -3.88 4.01
CA VAL A 228 16.51 -3.90 4.65
C VAL A 228 15.41 -3.30 3.77
N ASN A 229 15.63 -3.24 2.45
CA ASN A 229 14.81 -2.46 1.52
C ASN A 229 14.06 -3.35 0.51
N HIS A 230 13.39 -2.69 -0.44
CA HIS A 230 12.60 -3.32 -1.49
C HIS A 230 13.32 -4.45 -2.24
N LYS A 231 14.65 -4.36 -2.44
CA LYS A 231 15.41 -5.40 -3.14
C LYS A 231 15.44 -6.69 -2.33
N GLU A 232 15.65 -6.60 -1.02
CA GLU A 232 15.65 -7.79 -0.16
C GLU A 232 14.26 -8.42 -0.08
N PHE A 233 13.20 -7.60 0.00
CA PHE A 233 11.84 -8.13 -0.07
C PHE A 233 11.57 -8.89 -1.37
N PHE A 234 12.01 -8.36 -2.52
CA PHE A 234 11.86 -9.05 -3.81
C PHE A 234 12.70 -10.33 -3.89
N ASN A 235 13.96 -10.30 -3.45
CA ASN A 235 14.85 -11.47 -3.44
C ASN A 235 14.26 -12.66 -2.65
N GLU A 236 13.52 -12.37 -1.58
CA GLU A 236 12.88 -13.37 -0.74
C GLU A 236 11.54 -13.87 -1.29
N CYS A 237 10.94 -13.20 -2.28
CA CYS A 237 9.70 -13.65 -2.92
C CYS A 237 9.91 -14.88 -3.80
N LYS A 238 8.94 -15.82 -3.77
CA LYS A 238 8.83 -16.91 -4.75
C LYS A 238 8.06 -16.44 -5.99
N PRO A 239 8.25 -17.08 -7.16
CA PRO A 239 7.39 -16.86 -8.31
C PRO A 239 5.91 -17.21 -8.00
N PRO A 240 4.93 -16.52 -8.60
CA PRO A 240 5.09 -15.37 -9.49
C PRO A 240 5.34 -14.07 -8.72
N ALA A 241 6.42 -13.36 -9.07
CA ALA A 241 6.72 -12.04 -8.50
C ALA A 241 7.33 -11.10 -9.53
N CYS A 242 7.14 -9.79 -9.37
CA CYS A 242 7.86 -8.81 -10.18
C CYS A 242 8.31 -7.60 -9.37
N HIS A 243 9.31 -6.92 -9.89
CA HIS A 243 9.95 -5.79 -9.25
C HIS A 243 10.25 -4.68 -10.24
N PHE A 244 9.82 -3.46 -9.92
CA PHE A 244 10.07 -2.27 -10.71
C PHE A 244 10.72 -1.19 -9.84
N VAL A 245 11.74 -0.50 -10.35
CA VAL A 245 12.43 0.57 -9.60
C VAL A 245 12.42 1.88 -10.37
N ALA A 246 11.82 2.92 -9.78
CA ALA A 246 11.87 4.28 -10.30
C ALA A 246 13.21 4.93 -9.95
N LYS A 247 14.06 5.19 -10.96
CA LYS A 247 15.48 5.52 -10.80
C LYS A 247 15.72 6.79 -9.97
N ASP A 248 15.08 7.89 -10.34
CA ASP A 248 15.39 9.24 -9.82
C ASP A 248 14.37 9.73 -8.77
N TYR A 249 13.73 8.81 -8.05
CA TYR A 249 12.69 9.11 -7.07
C TYR A 249 13.02 8.54 -5.69
N GLY A 250 12.55 9.27 -4.68
CA GLY A 250 12.75 9.00 -3.26
C GLY A 250 11.60 8.28 -2.59
N HIS A 251 11.89 7.84 -1.37
CA HIS A 251 10.99 7.07 -0.50
C HIS A 251 9.67 7.78 -0.14
N MET A 252 9.54 9.08 -0.41
CA MET A 252 8.33 9.86 -0.09
C MET A 252 7.67 10.47 -1.33
N ASP A 253 8.13 10.13 -2.53
CA ASP A 253 7.67 10.78 -3.76
C ASP A 253 6.35 10.23 -4.31
N MET A 254 5.82 9.17 -3.70
CA MET A 254 4.48 8.64 -4.00
C MET A 254 3.36 9.27 -3.16
N LEU A 255 3.71 10.16 -2.23
CA LEU A 255 2.73 10.90 -1.43
C LEU A 255 2.05 11.99 -2.27
N ASP A 256 1.01 12.58 -1.70
CA ASP A 256 0.34 13.76 -2.26
C ASP A 256 1.34 14.92 -2.42
N ASP A 257 1.11 15.76 -3.43
CA ASP A 257 1.97 16.93 -3.69
C ASP A 257 1.98 17.91 -2.50
N LYS A 258 0.89 17.92 -1.72
CA LYS A 258 0.75 18.74 -0.51
C LYS A 258 0.41 17.86 0.68
N THR A 259 1.38 17.64 1.55
CA THR A 259 1.19 16.98 2.84
C THR A 259 1.17 18.02 3.97
N PRO A 260 0.00 18.39 4.53
CA PRO A 260 -0.10 19.48 5.50
C PRO A 260 0.41 19.10 6.90
N GLY A 261 0.76 20.15 7.66
CA GLY A 261 1.15 20.05 9.07
C GLY A 261 2.60 19.59 9.30
N LEU A 262 3.00 19.58 10.57
CA LEU A 262 4.38 19.27 10.99
C LEU A 262 4.86 17.90 10.46
N ARG A 263 3.95 16.92 10.37
CA ARG A 263 4.26 15.58 9.86
C ARG A 263 4.58 15.56 8.37
N GLY A 264 3.84 16.34 7.56
CA GLY A 264 4.15 16.47 6.15
C GLY A 264 5.50 17.15 5.92
N ILE A 265 5.77 18.22 6.67
CA ILE A 265 7.09 18.90 6.64
C ILE A 265 8.22 17.91 7.01
N LEU A 266 8.02 17.07 8.02
CA LEU A 266 9.01 16.07 8.43
C LEU A 266 9.19 14.96 7.38
N ALA A 267 8.11 14.50 6.74
CA ALA A 267 8.19 13.51 5.66
C ALA A 267 9.10 14.00 4.51
N ASP A 268 8.96 15.27 4.12
CA ASP A 268 9.78 15.89 3.09
C ASP A 268 11.26 16.03 3.49
N CYS A 269 11.54 16.11 4.79
CA CYS A 269 12.85 16.46 5.31
C CYS A 269 13.81 15.26 5.44
N ILE A 270 13.31 14.03 5.60
CA ILE A 270 14.12 12.89 6.06
C ILE A 270 14.81 12.17 4.89
N CYS A 271 14.14 12.02 3.74
CA CYS A 271 14.67 11.24 2.61
C CYS A 271 15.15 12.14 1.46
N LYS A 272 16.08 11.63 0.64
CA LYS A 272 16.37 12.27 -0.65
C LYS A 272 15.17 12.07 -1.55
N ASN A 273 14.67 13.16 -2.12
CA ASN A 273 13.52 13.18 -3.02
C ASN A 273 13.98 13.49 -4.44
N GLY A 274 13.16 13.09 -5.42
CA GLY A 274 13.25 13.49 -6.80
C GLY A 274 12.78 14.93 -7.02
N LYS A 275 12.59 15.31 -8.29
CA LYS A 275 12.24 16.69 -8.66
C LYS A 275 10.79 17.06 -8.34
N SER A 276 9.88 16.09 -8.40
CA SER A 276 8.43 16.26 -8.23
C SER A 276 7.81 14.94 -7.80
N ARG A 277 6.68 14.97 -7.10
CA ARG A 277 6.00 13.74 -6.66
C ARG A 277 5.06 13.17 -7.70
N GLU A 278 4.34 14.03 -8.43
CA GLU A 278 3.33 13.61 -9.41
C GLU A 278 3.76 12.45 -10.33
N PRO A 279 4.94 12.46 -10.99
CA PRO A 279 5.27 11.37 -11.91
C PRO A 279 5.53 10.04 -11.17
N MET A 280 6.13 10.07 -9.98
CA MET A 280 6.29 8.87 -9.16
C MET A 280 4.94 8.36 -8.66
N ARG A 281 4.05 9.26 -8.23
CA ARG A 281 2.71 8.90 -7.79
C ARG A 281 1.90 8.28 -8.93
N LYS A 282 1.95 8.85 -10.14
CA LYS A 282 1.33 8.28 -11.35
C LYS A 282 1.92 6.92 -11.69
N PHE A 283 3.25 6.77 -11.64
CA PHE A 283 3.91 5.48 -11.87
C PHE A 283 3.43 4.41 -10.88
N VAL A 284 3.46 4.72 -9.58
CA VAL A 284 3.02 3.80 -8.51
C VAL A 284 1.55 3.45 -8.68
N GLY A 285 0.68 4.45 -8.92
CA GLY A 285 -0.74 4.23 -9.17
C GLY A 285 -1.00 3.30 -10.35
N GLY A 286 -0.36 3.58 -11.49
CA GLY A 286 -0.55 2.78 -12.69
C GLY A 286 0.02 1.37 -12.62
N ILE A 287 1.21 1.19 -12.04
CA ILE A 287 1.78 -0.15 -11.90
C ILE A 287 1.03 -0.99 -10.85
N VAL A 288 0.48 -0.36 -9.80
CA VAL A 288 -0.46 -1.01 -8.86
C VAL A 288 -1.72 -1.46 -9.60
N VAL A 289 -2.33 -0.59 -10.41
CA VAL A 289 -3.53 -0.92 -11.20
C VAL A 289 -3.26 -2.06 -12.17
N ALA A 290 -2.16 -2.00 -12.92
CA ALA A 290 -1.74 -3.06 -13.82
C ALA A 290 -1.55 -4.40 -13.07
N SER A 291 -0.94 -4.36 -11.88
CA SER A 291 -0.79 -5.54 -11.02
C SER A 291 -2.12 -6.13 -10.59
N LEU A 292 -3.04 -5.28 -10.14
CA LEU A 292 -4.35 -5.75 -9.68
C LEU A 292 -5.19 -6.32 -10.82
N ARG A 293 -5.13 -5.73 -12.01
CA ARG A 293 -5.76 -6.28 -13.23
C ARG A 293 -5.20 -7.66 -13.58
N ALA A 294 -3.88 -7.82 -13.50
CA ALA A 294 -3.23 -9.10 -13.76
C ALA A 294 -3.59 -10.15 -12.70
N TYR A 295 -3.42 -9.83 -11.44
CA TYR A 295 -3.49 -10.80 -10.34
C TYR A 295 -4.93 -11.13 -9.91
N LEU A 296 -5.85 -10.16 -9.98
CA LEU A 296 -7.26 -10.35 -9.59
C LEU A 296 -8.19 -10.53 -10.79
N GLY A 297 -7.81 -9.98 -11.95
CA GLY A 297 -8.60 -10.01 -13.19
C GLY A 297 -8.12 -11.03 -14.21
N GLY A 298 -6.86 -11.48 -14.13
CA GLY A 298 -6.25 -12.36 -15.14
C GLY A 298 -5.77 -11.63 -16.39
N ASP A 299 -5.77 -10.29 -16.40
CA ASP A 299 -5.33 -9.48 -17.53
C ASP A 299 -3.95 -8.86 -17.28
N SER A 300 -2.91 -9.50 -17.80
CA SER A 300 -1.51 -9.07 -17.65
C SER A 300 -1.04 -8.10 -18.73
N THR A 301 -1.93 -7.64 -19.62
CA THR A 301 -1.58 -6.82 -20.79
C THR A 301 -0.81 -5.56 -20.39
N ASP A 302 -1.31 -4.82 -19.40
CA ASP A 302 -0.68 -3.58 -18.94
C ASP A 302 0.71 -3.83 -18.34
N LEU A 303 0.86 -4.84 -17.47
CA LEU A 303 2.15 -5.20 -16.86
C LEU A 303 3.20 -5.61 -17.91
N ILE A 304 2.79 -6.46 -18.84
CA ILE A 304 3.66 -6.93 -19.93
C ILE A 304 4.08 -5.74 -20.80
N THR A 305 3.16 -4.83 -21.09
CA THR A 305 3.49 -3.66 -21.91
C THR A 305 4.47 -2.72 -21.21
N VAL A 306 4.32 -2.48 -19.90
CA VAL A 306 5.31 -1.68 -19.14
C VAL A 306 6.67 -2.38 -19.08
N ARG A 307 6.70 -3.71 -19.00
CA ARG A 307 7.95 -4.50 -19.07
C ARG A 307 8.64 -4.38 -20.42
N ASP A 308 7.87 -4.52 -21.50
CA ASP A 308 8.40 -4.58 -22.87
C ASP A 308 8.65 -3.20 -23.49
N THR A 309 8.04 -2.15 -22.94
CA THR A 309 8.19 -0.76 -23.39
C THR A 309 8.25 0.17 -22.18
N PRO A 310 9.33 0.14 -21.38
CA PRO A 310 9.41 0.87 -20.11
C PRO A 310 9.31 2.40 -20.25
N GLU A 311 9.55 2.94 -21.45
CA GLU A 311 9.48 4.36 -21.76
C GLU A 311 8.05 4.93 -21.66
N ILE A 312 7.01 4.08 -21.58
CA ILE A 312 5.64 4.53 -21.34
C ILE A 312 5.41 4.97 -19.89
N ALA A 313 6.26 4.54 -18.96
CA ALA A 313 6.15 4.92 -17.56
C ALA A 313 6.48 6.42 -17.40
N PRO A 314 5.79 7.15 -16.50
CA PRO A 314 6.06 8.57 -16.25
C PRO A 314 7.39 8.81 -15.50
N VAL A 315 8.17 7.76 -15.26
CA VAL A 315 9.46 7.78 -14.59
C VAL A 315 10.47 6.92 -15.36
N GLU A 316 11.76 7.27 -15.29
CA GLU A 316 12.81 6.37 -15.77
C GLU A 316 12.93 5.16 -14.83
N LEU A 317 12.91 3.95 -15.37
CA LEU A 317 13.03 2.71 -14.60
C LEU A 317 14.48 2.21 -14.63
N SER A 318 15.06 1.96 -13.46
CA SER A 318 16.43 1.40 -13.34
C SER A 318 16.45 -0.13 -13.24
N ALA A 319 15.33 -0.76 -12.88
CA ALA A 319 15.19 -2.20 -12.83
C ALA A 319 13.75 -2.62 -13.15
N ILE A 320 13.63 -3.72 -13.90
CA ILE A 320 12.39 -4.43 -14.20
C ILE A 320 12.71 -5.92 -14.16
N GLU A 321 12.20 -6.62 -13.16
CA GLU A 321 12.52 -8.03 -12.91
C GLU A 321 11.23 -8.83 -12.75
N PHE A 322 11.18 -10.02 -13.36
CA PHE A 322 10.05 -10.94 -13.28
C PHE A 322 10.58 -12.32 -12.86
N LEU A 323 9.97 -12.87 -11.81
CA LEU A 323 10.11 -14.25 -11.39
C LEU A 323 8.84 -14.99 -11.84
N SER A 324 8.99 -15.90 -12.79
CA SER A 324 7.91 -16.72 -13.37
C SER A 324 7.95 -18.15 -12.90
#